data_AF-A0A556QW14-F1
#
_entry.id   AF-A0A556QW14-F1
#
_cell.length_a   1.000
_cell.length_b   1.000
_cell.length_c   1.000
_cell.angle_alpha   90.00
_cell.angle_beta   90.00
_cell.angle_gamma   90.00
#
_symmetry.space_group_name_H-M   'P 1'
#
loop_
_entity.id
_entity.type
_entity.pdbx_description
1 polymer ?
#
loop_
_entity_poly.entity_id
_entity_poly.type
_entity_poly.pdbx_seq_one_letter_code
_entity_poly.pdbx_strand_id
1 'polypeptide(L)'
;MLPIRFLMFCLMMLLGNRAYAESSSLPNGTNEEVHHHTSDGKKFPITLSFDSQISPLFHSQHTGTDLALSTMNGLACISHKHGWHNSIIGTLANTVLSFYIALLNHEFTGHGLKGQEFGAKIKDIHIGLFTGSAGNGWIPNIQENDIRTINGNQANTVLADKITNQLLQNRQAISPVIAATYIFSAGNQISYIFRLGSREHCDMKSHVENMYLLYGKDSLPVSRMKAFNYLDLLNPMLFASLYSIIARRDVRVPTYRLGILPGLGETGIIPLVRLILTPYNVLEKRIDSIIYRCCI
;
A
#
# COMPACT_ATOMS: atom_id res chain seq x y z
N MET A 1 -9.88 4.17 20.13
CA MET A 1 -9.89 2.70 20.27
C MET A 1 -9.86 1.94 18.93
N LEU A 2 -10.26 2.55 17.80
CA LEU A 2 -10.26 1.90 16.47
C LEU A 2 -8.86 1.52 15.89
N PRO A 3 -7.79 2.32 16.06
CA PRO A 3 -6.45 1.97 15.56
C PRO A 3 -5.86 0.74 16.25
N ILE A 4 -6.22 0.53 17.52
CA ILE A 4 -5.78 -0.62 18.32
C ILE A 4 -6.45 -1.90 17.81
N ARG A 5 -7.71 -1.85 17.37
CA ARG A 5 -8.40 -3.02 16.80
C ARG A 5 -7.85 -3.42 15.44
N PHE A 6 -7.50 -2.46 14.59
CA PHE A 6 -6.86 -2.74 13.30
C PHE A 6 -5.39 -3.18 13.46
N LEU A 7 -4.68 -2.63 14.44
CA LEU A 7 -3.35 -3.12 14.79
C LEU A 7 -3.39 -4.52 15.42
N MET A 8 -4.33 -4.78 16.34
CA MET A 8 -4.58 -6.12 16.86
C MET A 8 -4.96 -7.09 15.74
N PHE A 9 -5.73 -6.64 14.74
CA PHE A 9 -6.03 -7.42 13.54
C PHE A 9 -4.73 -7.78 12.79
N CYS A 10 -3.87 -6.80 12.49
CA CYS A 10 -2.57 -7.06 11.86
C CYS A 10 -1.65 -7.96 12.72
N LEU A 11 -1.73 -7.86 14.05
CA LEU A 11 -1.00 -8.71 15.01
C LEU A 11 -1.58 -10.14 15.08
N MET A 12 -2.90 -10.30 14.99
CA MET A 12 -3.59 -11.60 14.97
C MET A 12 -3.25 -12.36 13.68
N MET A 13 -3.07 -11.65 12.56
CA MET A 13 -2.58 -12.23 11.30
C MET A 13 -1.13 -12.78 11.45
N LEU A 14 -0.30 -12.18 12.32
CA LEU A 14 1.05 -12.67 12.64
C LEU A 14 1.03 -13.85 13.63
N LEU A 15 0.14 -13.82 14.64
CA LEU A 15 0.08 -14.83 15.71
C LEU A 15 -0.74 -16.07 15.34
N GLY A 16 -1.69 -15.96 14.40
CA GLY A 16 -2.47 -17.09 13.86
C GLY A 16 -1.61 -18.17 13.21
N ASN A 17 -0.36 -17.87 12.86
CA ASN A 17 0.62 -18.82 12.34
C ASN A 17 1.27 -19.73 13.40
N ARG A 18 0.96 -19.59 14.69
CA ARG A 18 1.51 -20.47 15.76
C ARG A 18 0.50 -21.42 16.40
N ALA A 19 -0.80 -21.27 16.16
CA ALA A 19 -1.82 -21.93 16.98
C ALA A 19 -2.26 -23.34 16.52
N TYR A 20 -1.67 -23.92 15.47
CA TYR A 20 -1.98 -25.30 15.05
C TYR A 20 -0.71 -26.08 14.72
N ALA A 21 0.09 -26.35 15.75
CA ALA A 21 1.15 -27.36 15.72
C ALA A 21 0.93 -28.52 16.71
N GLU A 22 -0.12 -28.49 17.54
CA GLU A 22 -0.44 -29.58 18.47
C GLU A 22 -1.94 -29.85 18.48
N SER A 23 -2.38 -30.78 17.61
CA SER A 23 -3.45 -31.75 17.88
C SER A 23 -3.79 -32.49 16.59
N SER A 24 -3.01 -33.52 16.29
CA SER A 24 -3.46 -34.58 15.38
C SER A 24 -2.93 -35.92 15.86
N SER A 25 -3.59 -36.47 16.88
CA SER A 25 -3.65 -37.90 17.10
C SER A 25 -4.97 -38.42 16.50
N LEU A 26 -4.83 -39.12 15.37
CA LEU A 26 -5.85 -39.92 14.68
C LEU A 26 -6.43 -41.03 15.61
N PRO A 27 -7.53 -41.70 15.23
CA PRO A 27 -7.41 -42.84 14.31
C PRO A 27 -8.45 -42.91 13.17
N ASN A 28 -7.91 -43.29 12.00
CA ASN A 28 -8.37 -44.26 11.00
C ASN A 28 -9.81 -44.26 10.45
N GLY A 29 -9.86 -44.17 9.11
CA GLY A 29 -10.92 -44.69 8.26
C GLY A 29 -10.49 -44.62 6.79
N THR A 30 -10.22 -45.78 6.21
CA THR A 30 -9.66 -46.08 4.87
C THR A 30 -10.51 -45.61 3.69
N ASN A 31 -9.87 -45.07 2.63
CA ASN A 31 -9.82 -45.72 1.30
C ASN A 31 -9.00 -44.86 0.31
N GLU A 32 -8.19 -45.57 -0.48
CA GLU A 32 -7.31 -45.06 -1.52
C GLU A 32 -8.09 -44.51 -2.72
N GLU A 33 -7.69 -43.33 -3.21
CA GLU A 33 -7.72 -43.03 -4.64
C GLU A 33 -6.51 -42.14 -4.97
N VAL A 34 -5.64 -42.64 -5.84
CA VAL A 34 -4.43 -41.98 -6.31
C VAL A 34 -4.78 -41.17 -7.56
N HIS A 35 -4.75 -39.84 -7.49
CA HIS A 35 -4.58 -39.00 -8.67
C HIS A 35 -3.80 -37.71 -8.37
N HIS A 36 -2.67 -37.58 -9.09
CA HIS A 36 -1.83 -36.41 -9.34
C HIS A 36 -1.47 -35.48 -8.17
N HIS A 37 -0.28 -35.73 -7.62
CA HIS A 37 0.53 -34.76 -6.89
C HIS A 37 0.86 -33.55 -7.77
N THR A 38 0.07 -32.49 -7.69
CA THR A 38 0.61 -31.12 -7.70
C THR A 38 0.80 -30.71 -6.25
N SER A 39 1.97 -30.19 -5.89
CA SER A 39 2.27 -29.79 -4.52
C SER A 39 1.31 -28.68 -4.07
N ASP A 40 0.24 -29.06 -3.37
CA ASP A 40 -0.60 -28.15 -2.61
C ASP A 40 0.21 -27.64 -1.42
N GLY A 41 1.08 -26.66 -1.69
CA GLY A 41 1.58 -25.77 -0.66
C GLY A 41 0.36 -25.10 -0.06
N LYS A 42 0.00 -25.51 1.17
CA LYS A 42 -1.10 -24.94 1.95
C LYS A 42 -1.04 -23.42 1.85
N LYS A 43 -1.87 -22.84 0.99
CA LYS A 43 -2.10 -21.40 0.98
C LYS A 43 -2.89 -21.14 2.25
N PHE A 44 -2.43 -20.22 3.07
CA PHE A 44 -3.16 -19.73 4.25
C PHE A 44 -3.84 -18.40 3.89
N PRO A 45 -4.85 -18.37 2.99
CA PRO A 45 -5.59 -17.14 2.76
C PRO A 45 -6.45 -16.86 3.99
N ILE A 46 -6.38 -15.62 4.46
CA ILE A 46 -7.32 -15.11 5.46
C ILE A 46 -8.39 -14.36 4.68
N THR A 47 -9.61 -14.88 4.72
CA THR A 47 -10.77 -14.25 4.09
C THR A 47 -11.54 -13.47 5.16
N LEU A 48 -11.71 -12.17 4.93
CA LEU A 48 -12.59 -11.32 5.72
C LEU A 48 -13.88 -11.14 4.96
N SER A 49 -14.95 -11.76 5.44
CA SER A 49 -16.29 -11.55 4.89
C SER A 49 -16.95 -10.37 5.58
N PHE A 50 -17.61 -9.52 4.81
CA PHE A 50 -18.38 -8.41 5.34
C PHE A 50 -19.85 -8.69 5.15
N ASP A 51 -20.62 -8.59 6.23
CA ASP A 51 -22.06 -8.45 6.08
C ASP A 51 -22.37 -7.19 5.26
N SER A 52 -23.46 -7.24 4.50
CA SER A 52 -23.83 -6.26 3.46
C SER A 52 -23.91 -4.78 3.90
N GLN A 53 -23.66 -4.49 5.17
CA GLN A 53 -23.46 -3.17 5.75
C GLN A 53 -22.06 -3.10 6.39
N ILE A 54 -21.02 -2.94 5.56
CA ILE A 54 -19.82 -2.27 6.06
C ILE A 54 -20.30 -0.92 6.59
N SER A 55 -20.13 -0.72 7.89
CA SER A 55 -20.68 0.38 8.67
C SER A 55 -20.63 1.72 7.93
N PRO A 56 -21.57 2.67 8.20
CA PRO A 56 -21.48 4.06 7.75
C PRO A 56 -20.17 4.80 8.15
N LEU A 57 -19.22 4.11 8.78
CA LEU A 57 -17.88 4.60 9.07
C LEU A 57 -16.94 4.63 7.85
N PHE A 58 -17.24 3.91 6.76
CA PHE A 58 -16.36 3.83 5.58
C PHE A 58 -17.11 4.20 4.29
N HIS A 59 -17.30 5.49 4.07
CA HIS A 59 -18.03 6.00 2.90
C HIS A 59 -17.15 6.32 1.69
N SER A 60 -15.82 6.33 1.84
CA SER A 60 -14.93 6.71 0.76
C SER A 60 -13.52 6.14 0.90
N GLN A 61 -12.82 6.04 -0.23
CA GLN A 61 -11.38 5.75 -0.28
C GLN A 61 -10.55 6.68 0.61
N HIS A 62 -10.93 7.96 0.73
CA HIS A 62 -10.21 8.93 1.56
C HIS A 62 -10.24 8.53 3.05
N THR A 63 -11.43 8.19 3.56
CA THR A 63 -11.61 7.75 4.95
C THR A 63 -10.83 6.46 5.22
N GLY A 64 -10.84 5.52 4.28
CA GLY A 64 -10.03 4.31 4.37
C GLY A 64 -8.53 4.60 4.44
N THR A 65 -8.05 5.53 3.61
CA THR A 65 -6.63 5.92 3.60
C THR A 65 -6.23 6.65 4.89
N ASP A 66 -7.11 7.45 5.48
CA ASP A 66 -6.88 8.06 6.80
C ASP A 66 -6.76 7.02 7.91
N LEU A 67 -7.56 5.94 7.84
CA LEU A 67 -7.43 4.83 8.78
C LEU A 67 -6.08 4.12 8.61
N ALA A 68 -5.61 3.90 7.38
CA ALA A 68 -4.30 3.30 7.13
C ALA A 68 -3.16 4.19 7.70
N LEU A 69 -3.22 5.49 7.47
CA LEU A 69 -2.27 6.47 8.04
C LEU A 69 -2.29 6.44 9.57
N SER A 70 -3.48 6.49 10.18
CA SER A 70 -3.66 6.44 11.64
C SER A 70 -3.12 5.15 12.24
N THR A 71 -3.36 4.02 11.58
CA THR A 71 -2.82 2.71 11.98
C THR A 71 -1.30 2.70 11.95
N MET A 72 -0.69 3.18 10.86
CA MET A 72 0.75 3.29 10.74
C MET A 72 1.34 4.15 11.87
N ASN A 73 0.74 5.32 12.16
CA ASN A 73 1.16 6.19 13.25
C ASN A 73 1.05 5.49 14.62
N GLY A 74 -0.01 4.73 14.84
CA GLY A 74 -0.18 3.91 16.05
C GLY A 74 0.90 2.83 16.19
N LEU A 75 1.21 2.12 15.10
CA LEU A 75 2.29 1.14 15.07
C LEU A 75 3.65 1.79 15.33
N ALA A 76 3.92 2.96 14.75
CA ALA A 76 5.15 3.70 14.99
C ALA A 76 5.29 4.07 16.47
N CYS A 77 4.23 4.58 17.10
CA CYS A 77 4.19 4.91 18.53
C CYS A 77 4.50 3.68 19.41
N ILE A 78 3.88 2.54 19.14
CA ILE A 78 4.11 1.29 19.88
C ILE A 78 5.54 0.79 19.68
N SER A 79 6.04 0.81 18.44
CA SER A 79 7.41 0.44 18.12
C SER A 79 8.44 1.32 18.84
N HIS A 80 8.20 2.62 18.97
CA HIS A 80 9.04 3.51 19.77
C HIS A 80 8.97 3.18 21.25
N LYS A 81 7.76 3.07 21.80
CA LYS A 81 7.55 2.80 23.23
C LYS A 81 8.23 1.51 23.70
N HIS A 82 8.24 0.48 22.86
CA HIS A 82 8.82 -0.82 23.20
C HIS A 82 10.21 -1.06 22.59
N GLY A 83 10.80 -0.06 21.92
CA GLY A 83 12.13 -0.17 21.32
C GLY A 83 12.24 -1.22 20.21
N TRP A 84 11.13 -1.62 19.57
CA TRP A 84 11.12 -2.70 18.56
C TRP A 84 11.99 -2.37 17.36
N HIS A 85 11.99 -1.09 16.96
CA HIS A 85 12.85 -0.58 15.89
C HIS A 85 14.35 -0.73 16.16
N ASN A 86 14.80 -0.80 17.42
CA ASN A 86 16.22 -0.99 17.74
C ASN A 86 16.71 -2.43 17.47
N SER A 87 15.78 -3.39 17.44
CA SER A 87 16.09 -4.80 17.20
C SER A 87 15.85 -5.18 15.74
N ILE A 88 16.62 -6.16 15.23
CA ILE A 88 16.42 -6.70 13.89
C ILE A 88 15.05 -7.37 13.79
N ILE A 89 14.68 -8.19 14.79
CA ILE A 89 13.40 -8.91 14.80
C ILE A 89 12.22 -7.94 14.85
N GLY A 90 12.26 -6.92 15.70
CA GLY A 90 11.21 -5.92 15.77
C GLY A 90 11.12 -5.07 14.50
N THR A 91 12.24 -4.74 13.85
CA THR A 91 12.26 -4.08 12.54
C THR A 91 11.61 -4.95 11.45
N LEU A 92 11.91 -6.25 11.43
CA LEU A 92 11.28 -7.20 10.50
C LEU A 92 9.77 -7.31 10.75
N ALA A 93 9.35 -7.47 12.01
CA ALA A 93 7.93 -7.53 12.38
C ALA A 93 7.18 -6.25 11.96
N ASN A 94 7.76 -5.09 12.26
CA ASN A 94 7.23 -3.80 11.83
C ASN A 94 7.13 -3.68 10.31
N THR A 95 8.15 -4.14 9.58
CA THR A 95 8.14 -4.12 8.10
C THR A 95 7.01 -4.98 7.54
N VAL A 96 6.79 -6.18 8.10
CA VAL A 96 5.68 -7.05 7.71
C VAL A 96 4.33 -6.40 8.03
N LEU A 97 4.17 -5.82 9.22
CA LEU A 97 2.95 -5.09 9.58
C LEU A 97 2.69 -3.90 8.64
N SER A 98 3.71 -3.10 8.35
CA SER A 98 3.66 -1.99 7.40
C SER A 98 3.28 -2.44 5.99
N PHE A 99 3.78 -3.59 5.54
CA PHE A 99 3.35 -4.20 4.28
C PHE A 99 1.85 -4.49 4.29
N TYR A 100 1.33 -5.14 5.34
CA TYR A 100 -0.10 -5.45 5.42
C TYR A 100 -0.98 -4.21 5.55
N ILE A 101 -0.51 -3.13 6.19
CA ILE A 101 -1.22 -1.84 6.21
C ILE A 101 -1.34 -1.29 4.77
N ALA A 102 -0.25 -1.29 4.01
CA ALA A 102 -0.26 -0.82 2.62
C ALA A 102 -1.06 -1.75 1.69
N LEU A 103 -1.04 -3.07 1.92
CA LEU A 103 -1.83 -4.04 1.18
C LEU A 103 -3.33 -3.86 1.46
N LEU A 104 -3.72 -3.76 2.73
CA LEU A 104 -5.11 -3.50 3.11
C LEU A 104 -5.60 -2.17 2.56
N ASN A 105 -4.75 -1.14 2.52
CA ASN A 105 -5.09 0.11 1.87
C ASN A 105 -5.34 -0.10 0.36
N HIS A 106 -4.47 -0.82 -0.34
CA HIS A 106 -4.67 -1.14 -1.76
C HIS A 106 -5.98 -1.91 -2.00
N GLU A 107 -6.20 -3.01 -1.30
CA GLU A 107 -7.35 -3.90 -1.53
C GLU A 107 -8.65 -3.29 -1.01
N PHE A 108 -8.68 -2.91 0.26
CA PHE A 108 -9.91 -2.47 0.91
C PHE A 108 -10.30 -1.08 0.46
N THR A 109 -9.37 -0.12 0.56
CA THR A 109 -9.70 1.29 0.37
C THR A 109 -9.66 1.66 -1.11
N GLY A 110 -8.71 1.09 -1.85
CA GLY A 110 -8.60 1.22 -3.29
C GLY A 110 -9.72 0.46 -4.02
N HIS A 111 -9.66 -0.87 -4.09
CA HIS A 111 -10.65 -1.63 -4.85
C HIS A 111 -12.01 -1.68 -4.16
N GLY A 112 -12.05 -2.02 -2.87
CA GLY A 112 -13.27 -2.20 -2.10
C GLY A 112 -14.13 -0.95 -2.05
N LEU A 113 -13.69 0.07 -1.31
CA LEU A 113 -14.47 1.30 -1.08
C LEU A 113 -14.74 2.04 -2.39
N LYS A 114 -13.82 2.02 -3.37
CA LYS A 114 -14.14 2.59 -4.68
C LYS A 114 -15.26 1.85 -5.39
N GLY A 115 -15.26 0.52 -5.33
CA GLY A 115 -16.37 -0.25 -5.86
C GLY A 115 -17.72 0.17 -5.26
N GLN A 116 -17.76 0.46 -3.96
CA GLN A 116 -18.97 0.95 -3.29
C GLN A 116 -19.40 2.33 -3.78
N GLU A 117 -18.47 3.23 -4.08
CA GLU A 117 -18.79 4.53 -4.69
C GLU A 117 -19.49 4.37 -6.05
N PHE A 118 -19.29 3.25 -6.75
CA PHE A 118 -19.97 2.88 -8.00
C PHE A 118 -21.12 1.87 -7.81
N GLY A 119 -21.61 1.71 -6.58
CA GLY A 119 -22.76 0.85 -6.27
C GLY A 119 -22.44 -0.65 -6.17
N ALA A 120 -21.19 -1.07 -6.29
CA ALA A 120 -20.80 -2.46 -6.05
C ALA A 120 -20.74 -2.77 -4.54
N LYS A 121 -21.21 -3.95 -4.14
CA LYS A 121 -21.05 -4.42 -2.75
C LYS A 121 -19.69 -5.08 -2.57
N ILE A 122 -18.95 -4.70 -1.52
CA ILE A 122 -17.78 -5.46 -1.05
C ILE A 122 -18.32 -6.70 -0.37
N LYS A 123 -17.91 -7.88 -0.84
CA LYS A 123 -18.32 -9.17 -0.28
C LYS A 123 -17.25 -9.71 0.65
N ASP A 124 -16.00 -9.68 0.19
CA ASP A 124 -14.88 -10.22 0.92
C ASP A 124 -13.56 -9.49 0.58
N ILE A 125 -12.57 -9.70 1.44
CA ILE A 125 -11.16 -9.40 1.17
C ILE A 125 -10.38 -10.67 1.46
N HIS A 126 -9.66 -11.15 0.46
CA HIS A 126 -8.74 -12.27 0.62
C HIS A 126 -7.33 -11.73 0.80
N ILE A 127 -6.66 -12.17 1.86
CA ILE A 127 -5.28 -11.79 2.15
C ILE A 127 -4.44 -13.06 2.19
N GLY A 128 -3.52 -13.18 1.25
CA GLY A 128 -2.52 -14.24 1.22
C GLY A 128 -1.15 -13.74 1.66
N LEU A 129 -0.16 -14.63 1.61
CA LEU A 129 1.22 -14.26 1.87
C LEU A 129 1.74 -13.33 0.76
N PHE A 130 1.85 -12.04 1.09
CA PHE A 130 2.25 -10.96 0.17
C PHE A 130 1.31 -10.68 -1.00
N THR A 131 0.03 -11.09 -0.90
CA THR A 131 -0.98 -10.86 -1.94
C THR A 131 -2.31 -10.52 -1.31
N GLY A 132 -3.15 -9.79 -2.03
CA GLY A 132 -4.52 -9.52 -1.64
C GLY A 132 -5.45 -9.56 -2.84
N SER A 133 -6.75 -9.61 -2.57
CA SER A 133 -7.79 -9.30 -3.54
C SER A 133 -9.07 -8.89 -2.82
N ALA A 134 -9.72 -7.83 -3.29
CA ALA A 134 -11.07 -7.48 -2.87
C ALA A 134 -12.13 -8.12 -3.80
N GLY A 135 -13.01 -8.95 -3.23
CA GLY A 135 -14.16 -9.48 -3.95
C GLY A 135 -15.32 -8.49 -3.91
N ASN A 136 -15.51 -7.79 -5.03
CA ASN A 136 -16.64 -6.87 -5.21
C ASN A 136 -17.68 -7.44 -6.19
N GLY A 137 -18.90 -6.92 -6.11
CA GLY A 137 -19.90 -7.09 -7.17
C GLY A 137 -19.44 -6.56 -8.53
N TRP A 138 -20.10 -7.01 -9.59
CA TRP A 138 -19.84 -6.58 -10.97
C TRP A 138 -20.19 -5.10 -11.18
N ILE A 139 -19.31 -4.38 -11.90
CA ILE A 139 -19.53 -3.00 -12.35
C ILE A 139 -19.67 -3.04 -13.87
N PRO A 140 -20.84 -2.70 -14.43
CA PRO A 140 -21.12 -2.83 -15.87
C PRO A 140 -20.39 -1.80 -16.73
N ASN A 141 -20.13 -0.61 -16.19
CA ASN A 141 -19.46 0.46 -16.91
C ASN A 141 -17.95 0.22 -16.94
N ILE A 142 -17.37 0.11 -18.14
CA ILE A 142 -15.94 -0.17 -18.32
C ILE A 142 -15.04 0.93 -17.72
N GLN A 143 -15.46 2.19 -17.75
CA GLN A 143 -14.72 3.31 -17.18
C GLN A 143 -14.75 3.27 -15.65
N GLU A 144 -15.90 3.00 -15.04
CA GLU A 144 -16.02 2.82 -13.58
C GLU A 144 -15.24 1.57 -13.11
N ASN A 145 -15.30 0.49 -13.88
CA ASN A 145 -14.52 -0.71 -13.62
C ASN A 145 -13.02 -0.43 -13.70
N ASP A 146 -12.57 0.33 -14.69
CA ASP A 146 -11.18 0.73 -14.81
C ASP A 146 -10.72 1.64 -13.67
N ILE A 147 -11.55 2.64 -13.30
CA ILE A 147 -11.29 3.49 -12.13
C ILE A 147 -11.08 2.61 -10.90
N ARG A 148 -11.95 1.62 -10.67
CA ARG A 148 -11.76 0.65 -9.57
C ARG A 148 -10.46 -0.15 -9.69
N THR A 149 -10.14 -0.63 -10.89
CA THR A 149 -8.93 -1.41 -11.16
C THR A 149 -7.66 -0.63 -10.83
N ILE A 150 -7.52 0.61 -11.29
CA ILE A 150 -6.31 1.39 -10.98
C ILE A 150 -6.30 1.89 -9.52
N ASN A 151 -7.47 1.92 -8.86
CA ASN A 151 -7.59 2.60 -7.57
C ASN A 151 -6.84 1.95 -6.41
N GLY A 152 -6.52 0.66 -6.48
CA GLY A 152 -5.58 0.05 -5.53
C GLY A 152 -4.23 0.78 -5.51
N ASN A 153 -3.69 1.11 -6.68
CA ASN A 153 -2.46 1.87 -6.80
C ASN A 153 -2.63 3.34 -6.40
N GLN A 154 -3.78 3.94 -6.72
CA GLN A 154 -4.07 5.33 -6.33
C GLN A 154 -4.24 5.48 -4.82
N ALA A 155 -4.92 4.55 -4.14
CA ALA A 155 -5.03 4.57 -2.68
C ALA A 155 -3.66 4.57 -2.00
N ASN A 156 -2.71 3.76 -2.49
CA ASN A 156 -1.34 3.76 -1.97
C ASN A 156 -0.53 4.99 -2.37
N THR A 157 -0.80 5.58 -3.54
CA THR A 157 -0.24 6.87 -3.92
C THR A 157 -0.69 7.97 -2.95
N VAL A 158 -2.00 8.04 -2.65
CA VAL A 158 -2.57 8.98 -1.68
C VAL A 158 -2.02 8.74 -0.27
N LEU A 159 -1.85 7.47 0.15
CA LEU A 159 -1.23 7.16 1.44
C LEU A 159 0.21 7.68 1.51
N ALA A 160 1.02 7.44 0.47
CA ALA A 160 2.39 7.92 0.41
C ALA A 160 2.47 9.46 0.40
N ASP A 161 1.51 10.15 -0.23
CA ASP A 161 1.41 11.62 -0.19
C ASP A 161 1.03 12.12 1.21
N LYS A 162 0.06 11.48 1.87
CA LYS A 162 -0.30 11.81 3.26
C LYS A 162 0.87 11.62 4.22
N ILE A 163 1.65 10.54 4.08
CA ILE A 163 2.88 10.32 4.85
C ILE A 163 3.87 11.46 4.61
N THR A 164 4.11 11.80 3.34
CA THR A 164 5.06 12.86 2.97
C THR A 164 4.63 14.20 3.55
N ASN A 165 3.36 14.57 3.38
CA ASN A 165 2.79 15.80 3.91
C ASN A 165 2.87 15.85 5.44
N GLN A 166 2.52 14.77 6.13
CA GLN A 166 2.63 14.69 7.59
C GLN A 166 4.08 14.90 8.06
N LEU A 167 5.05 14.22 7.43
CA LEU A 167 6.46 14.33 7.80
C LEU A 167 6.98 15.76 7.61
N LEU A 168 6.58 16.42 6.52
CA LEU A 168 7.04 17.77 6.21
C LEU A 168 6.37 18.84 7.06
N GLN A 169 5.05 18.77 7.21
CA GLN A 169 4.29 19.71 8.04
C GLN A 169 4.73 19.62 9.50
N ASN A 170 4.96 18.42 10.01
CA ASN A 170 5.36 18.22 11.40
C ASN A 170 6.87 18.21 11.63
N ARG A 171 7.69 18.39 10.57
CA ARG A 171 9.15 18.31 10.61
C ARG A 171 9.68 17.03 11.27
N GLN A 172 8.97 15.93 11.04
CA GLN A 172 9.26 14.65 11.67
C GLN A 172 10.36 13.91 10.91
N ALA A 173 11.26 13.26 11.66
CA ALA A 173 12.13 12.25 11.08
C ALA A 173 11.30 11.02 10.70
N ILE A 174 11.70 10.34 9.63
CA ILE A 174 11.05 9.11 9.19
C ILE A 174 11.56 7.95 10.04
N SER A 175 10.66 7.37 10.84
CA SER A 175 10.96 6.17 11.62
C SER A 175 10.90 4.91 10.75
N PRO A 176 11.52 3.79 11.16
CA PRO A 176 11.54 2.56 10.36
C PRO A 176 10.14 2.02 9.98
N VAL A 177 9.15 2.22 10.85
CA VAL A 177 7.74 1.83 10.59
C VAL A 177 7.14 2.70 9.48
N ILE A 178 7.29 4.03 9.59
CA ILE A 178 6.76 4.97 8.61
C ILE A 178 7.49 4.77 7.27
N ALA A 179 8.80 4.56 7.32
CA ALA A 179 9.65 4.25 6.17
C ALA A 179 9.20 2.99 5.42
N ALA A 180 8.96 1.88 6.12
CA ALA A 180 8.47 0.65 5.50
C ALA A 180 7.12 0.87 4.83
N THR A 181 6.19 1.53 5.52
CA THR A 181 4.86 1.84 4.98
C THR A 181 4.94 2.73 3.75
N TYR A 182 5.83 3.75 3.77
CA TYR A 182 6.10 4.60 2.62
C TYR A 182 6.63 3.82 1.43
N ILE A 183 7.64 2.95 1.63
CA ILE A 183 8.21 2.12 0.56
C ILE A 183 7.15 1.22 -0.08
N PHE A 184 6.33 0.53 0.73
CA PHE A 184 5.28 -0.34 0.16
C PHE A 184 4.17 0.46 -0.53
N SER A 185 3.88 1.66 -0.05
CA SER A 185 2.85 2.52 -0.66
C SER A 185 3.34 3.14 -1.97
N ALA A 186 4.47 3.84 -1.95
CA ALA A 186 5.06 4.47 -3.13
C ALA A 186 5.62 3.44 -4.14
N GLY A 187 6.15 2.32 -3.65
CA GLY A 187 6.69 1.23 -4.46
C GLY A 187 5.62 0.32 -5.07
N ASN A 188 4.34 0.47 -4.69
CA ASN A 188 3.28 -0.38 -5.19
C ASN A 188 3.16 -0.30 -6.71
N GLN A 189 2.89 0.90 -7.22
CA GLN A 189 2.78 1.15 -8.65
C GLN A 189 4.08 0.76 -9.40
N ILE A 190 5.23 1.03 -8.77
CA ILE A 190 6.54 0.66 -9.32
C ILE A 190 6.62 -0.85 -9.58
N SER A 191 6.22 -1.65 -8.59
CA SER A 191 6.25 -3.11 -8.68
C SER A 191 5.30 -3.65 -9.75
N TYR A 192 4.10 -3.05 -9.89
CA TYR A 192 3.12 -3.44 -10.88
C TYR A 192 3.59 -3.13 -12.31
N ILE A 193 4.16 -1.94 -12.53
CA ILE A 193 4.69 -1.55 -13.85
C ILE A 193 5.87 -2.43 -14.26
N PHE A 194 6.77 -2.77 -13.34
CA PHE A 194 7.89 -3.68 -13.68
C PHE A 194 7.42 -5.09 -14.03
N ARG A 195 6.31 -5.54 -13.46
CA ARG A 195 5.71 -6.85 -13.71
C ARG A 195 4.72 -6.85 -14.89
N LEU A 196 4.55 -5.72 -15.59
CA LEU A 196 3.79 -5.66 -16.84
C LEU A 196 4.39 -6.61 -17.87
N GLY A 197 3.61 -7.65 -18.22
CA GLY A 197 3.97 -8.71 -19.16
C GLY A 197 4.29 -10.07 -18.51
N SER A 198 4.48 -10.14 -17.19
CA SER A 198 4.81 -11.41 -16.50
C SER A 198 3.70 -11.95 -15.60
N ARG A 199 2.63 -11.18 -15.39
CA ARG A 199 1.45 -11.61 -14.61
C ARG A 199 0.21 -11.50 -15.48
N GLU A 200 -0.50 -12.62 -15.64
CA GLU A 200 -1.69 -12.68 -16.48
C GLU A 200 -2.85 -11.85 -15.92
N HIS A 201 -2.90 -11.64 -14.60
CA HIS A 201 -3.98 -10.97 -13.89
C HIS A 201 -3.38 -9.97 -12.88
N CYS A 202 -3.09 -8.76 -13.32
CA CYS A 202 -2.69 -7.67 -12.44
C CYS A 202 -3.39 -6.38 -12.84
N ASP A 203 -3.68 -5.53 -11.86
CA ASP A 203 -4.43 -4.28 -12.05
C ASP A 203 -3.87 -3.42 -13.17
N MET A 204 -2.54 -3.34 -13.28
CA MET A 204 -1.89 -2.52 -14.29
C MET A 204 -2.08 -3.07 -15.71
N LYS A 205 -2.09 -4.39 -15.87
CA LYS A 205 -2.34 -5.02 -17.16
C LYS A 205 -3.80 -4.80 -17.57
N SER A 206 -4.73 -5.07 -16.65
CA SER A 206 -6.16 -4.80 -16.87
C SER A 206 -6.41 -3.32 -17.19
N HIS A 207 -5.72 -2.40 -16.51
CA HIS A 207 -5.83 -0.97 -16.79
C HIS A 207 -5.35 -0.61 -18.20
N VAL A 208 -4.18 -1.11 -18.63
CA VAL A 208 -3.68 -0.89 -20.00
C VAL A 208 -4.65 -1.46 -21.04
N GLU A 209 -5.24 -2.63 -20.80
CA GLU A 209 -6.25 -3.24 -21.67
C GLU A 209 -7.54 -2.41 -21.73
N ASN A 210 -8.03 -1.91 -20.60
CA ASN A 210 -9.19 -1.02 -20.55
C ASN A 210 -8.93 0.31 -21.29
N MET A 211 -7.74 0.89 -21.13
CA MET A 211 -7.33 2.12 -21.81
C MET A 211 -7.18 1.92 -23.32
N TYR A 212 -6.75 0.72 -23.75
CA TYR A 212 -6.78 0.32 -25.15
C TYR A 212 -8.22 0.27 -25.70
N LEU A 213 -9.15 -0.32 -24.94
CA LEU A 213 -10.56 -0.41 -25.34
C LEU A 213 -11.24 0.96 -25.39
N LEU A 214 -10.92 1.86 -24.45
CA LEU A 214 -11.56 3.17 -24.33
C LEU A 214 -10.99 4.21 -25.31
N TYR A 215 -9.67 4.23 -25.52
CA TYR A 215 -8.98 5.32 -26.22
C TYR A 215 -8.16 4.85 -27.43
N GLY A 216 -8.16 3.56 -27.73
CA GLY A 216 -7.47 2.97 -28.87
C GLY A 216 -6.03 2.52 -28.59
N LYS A 217 -5.40 1.98 -29.65
CA LYS A 217 -4.01 1.51 -29.62
C LYS A 217 -3.07 2.65 -29.22
N ASP A 218 -2.08 2.32 -28.39
CA ASP A 218 -1.03 3.24 -27.94
C ASP A 218 -1.49 4.37 -26.98
N SER A 219 -2.69 4.26 -26.40
CA SER A 219 -3.17 5.21 -25.38
C SER A 219 -2.23 5.30 -24.17
N LEU A 220 -1.76 4.15 -23.66
CA LEU A 220 -0.79 4.02 -22.57
C LEU A 220 0.39 3.14 -23.00
N PRO A 221 1.42 3.70 -23.66
CA PRO A 221 2.55 2.92 -24.12
C PRO A 221 3.37 2.41 -22.92
N VAL A 222 3.44 1.09 -22.76
CA VAL A 222 4.14 0.41 -21.64
C VAL A 222 5.60 0.84 -21.53
N SER A 223 6.27 1.11 -22.64
CA SER A 223 7.65 1.62 -22.67
C SER A 223 7.78 2.97 -21.95
N ARG A 224 6.82 3.89 -22.16
CA ARG A 224 6.78 5.20 -21.49
C ARG A 224 6.49 5.07 -20.00
N MET A 225 5.55 4.19 -19.63
CA MET A 225 5.28 3.88 -18.23
C MET A 225 6.54 3.39 -17.51
N LYS A 226 7.24 2.41 -18.10
CA LYS A 226 8.50 1.88 -17.56
C LYS A 226 9.57 2.96 -17.43
N ALA A 227 9.76 3.80 -18.46
CA ALA A 227 10.72 4.90 -18.43
C ALA A 227 10.44 5.89 -17.29
N PHE A 228 9.20 6.33 -17.12
CA PHE A 228 8.83 7.24 -16.03
C PHE A 228 8.91 6.60 -14.65
N ASN A 229 8.64 5.30 -14.57
CA ASN A 229 8.74 4.52 -13.34
C ASN A 229 10.18 4.40 -12.83
N TYR A 230 11.17 4.29 -13.73
CA TYR A 230 12.58 4.31 -13.31
C TYR A 230 12.97 5.62 -12.60
N LEU A 231 12.40 6.74 -13.04
CA LEU A 231 12.65 8.03 -12.41
C LEU A 231 12.08 8.12 -11.00
N ASP A 232 11.05 7.33 -10.65
CA ASP A 232 10.50 7.31 -9.28
C ASP A 232 11.51 6.80 -8.26
N LEU A 233 12.47 5.96 -8.69
CA LEU A 233 13.55 5.47 -7.82
C LEU A 233 14.50 6.57 -7.38
N LEU A 234 14.49 7.73 -8.05
CA LEU A 234 15.29 8.90 -7.68
C LEU A 234 14.63 9.75 -6.58
N ASN A 235 13.49 9.32 -6.05
CA ASN A 235 12.80 10.05 -4.98
C ASN A 235 13.62 10.01 -3.67
N PRO A 236 14.08 11.17 -3.13
CA PRO A 236 14.86 11.22 -1.90
C PRO A 236 14.16 10.62 -0.68
N MET A 237 12.82 10.65 -0.66
CA MET A 237 12.03 10.00 0.38
C MET A 237 12.22 8.48 0.37
N LEU A 238 12.31 7.84 -0.81
CA LEU A 238 12.56 6.40 -0.90
C LEU A 238 13.94 6.05 -0.36
N PHE A 239 14.96 6.84 -0.69
CA PHE A 239 16.31 6.66 -0.17
C PHE A 239 16.36 6.81 1.36
N ALA A 240 15.79 7.90 1.89
CA ALA A 240 15.73 8.13 3.33
C ALA A 240 14.95 7.02 4.07
N SER A 241 13.87 6.52 3.46
CA SER A 241 13.10 5.40 4.00
C SER A 241 13.93 4.12 4.06
N LEU A 242 14.62 3.77 2.98
CA LEU A 242 15.46 2.57 2.95
C LEU A 242 16.59 2.67 3.99
N TYR A 243 17.22 3.84 4.08
CA TYR A 243 18.26 4.09 5.06
C TYR A 243 17.74 4.00 6.50
N SER A 244 16.55 4.55 6.80
CA SER A 244 15.91 4.46 8.11
C SER A 244 15.72 3.00 8.56
N ILE A 245 15.24 2.14 7.65
CA ILE A 245 15.04 0.70 7.92
C ILE A 245 16.38 -0.01 8.17
N ILE A 246 17.37 0.19 7.29
CA ILE A 246 18.68 -0.48 7.41
C ILE A 246 19.43 -0.01 8.66
N ALA A 247 19.46 1.29 8.90
CA ALA A 247 20.13 1.90 10.04
C ALA A 247 19.35 1.74 11.35
N ARG A 248 18.09 1.25 11.28
CA ARG A 248 17.22 0.99 12.44
C ARG A 248 17.02 2.22 13.33
N ARG A 249 16.91 3.39 12.71
CA ARG A 249 16.81 4.67 13.42
C ARG A 249 16.02 5.67 12.61
N ASP A 250 15.52 6.68 13.30
CA ASP A 250 14.83 7.79 12.66
C ASP A 250 15.80 8.59 11.80
N VAL A 251 15.37 8.93 10.58
CA VAL A 251 16.19 9.65 9.60
C VAL A 251 15.46 10.91 9.16
N ARG A 252 16.16 12.05 9.15
CA ARG A 252 15.61 13.24 8.51
C ARG A 252 15.77 13.10 7.00
N VAL A 253 14.68 13.31 6.27
CA VAL A 253 14.74 13.27 4.80
C VAL A 253 15.61 14.42 4.32
N PRO A 254 16.57 14.17 3.41
CA PRO A 254 17.42 15.23 2.89
C PRO A 254 16.58 16.25 2.14
N THR A 255 16.83 17.50 2.45
CA THR A 255 16.10 18.66 1.93
C THR A 255 17.10 19.67 1.36
N TYR A 256 16.81 20.24 0.21
CA TYR A 256 17.61 21.35 -0.32
C TYR A 256 17.16 22.64 0.35
N ARG A 257 18.08 23.31 1.06
CA ARG A 257 17.78 24.61 1.66
C ARG A 257 17.79 25.68 0.56
N LEU A 258 16.69 26.43 0.47
CA LEU A 258 16.55 27.60 -0.39
C LEU A 258 16.97 28.91 0.31
N GLY A 259 17.30 28.84 1.60
CA GLY A 259 17.65 30.02 2.40
C GLY A 259 16.43 30.72 2.99
N ILE A 260 16.60 31.94 3.49
CA ILE A 260 15.52 32.72 4.13
C ILE A 260 14.74 33.47 3.05
N LEU A 261 13.47 33.11 2.87
CA LEU A 261 12.55 33.84 1.98
C LEU A 261 11.80 34.93 2.78
N PRO A 262 11.72 36.18 2.29
CA PRO A 262 10.96 37.25 2.93
C PRO A 262 9.50 36.83 3.19
N GLY A 263 9.01 37.01 4.42
CA GLY A 263 7.66 36.59 4.84
C GLY A 263 7.48 35.09 5.08
N LEU A 264 8.37 34.24 4.55
CA LEU A 264 8.30 32.78 4.64
C LEU A 264 9.33 32.17 5.58
N GLY A 265 10.41 32.85 5.97
CA GLY A 265 11.45 32.30 6.86
C GLY A 265 12.45 31.39 6.14
N GLU A 266 13.34 30.72 6.88
CA GLU A 266 14.26 29.73 6.28
C GLU A 266 13.40 28.66 5.58
N THR A 267 13.73 28.32 4.35
CA THR A 267 12.91 27.50 3.48
C THR A 267 13.74 26.37 2.92
N GLY A 268 13.16 25.19 2.77
CA GLY A 268 13.74 24.13 1.95
C GLY A 268 12.73 23.52 0.99
N ILE A 269 13.24 22.72 0.06
CA ILE A 269 12.47 21.91 -0.88
C ILE A 269 12.92 20.45 -0.80
N ILE A 270 11.96 19.55 -0.94
CA ILE A 270 12.23 18.14 -1.25
C ILE A 270 11.71 17.90 -2.66
N PRO A 271 12.55 17.57 -3.63
CA PRO A 271 12.08 17.16 -4.94
C PRO A 271 11.39 15.81 -4.79
N LEU A 272 10.08 15.78 -5.01
CA LEU A 272 9.33 14.53 -5.07
C LEU A 272 9.18 14.16 -6.53
N VAL A 273 9.66 12.96 -6.87
CA VAL A 273 9.56 12.41 -8.22
C VAL A 273 8.61 11.22 -8.12
N ARG A 274 7.42 11.35 -8.73
CA ARG A 274 6.45 10.26 -8.76
C ARG A 274 5.67 10.23 -10.08
N LEU A 275 5.49 9.04 -10.63
CA LEU A 275 4.55 8.77 -11.69
C LEU A 275 3.17 8.55 -11.05
N ILE A 276 2.17 9.29 -11.50
CA ILE A 276 0.78 9.07 -11.13
C ILE A 276 0.04 8.60 -12.38
N LEU A 277 -0.57 7.43 -12.27
CA LEU A 277 -1.47 6.90 -13.28
C LEU A 277 -2.91 7.24 -12.90
N THR A 278 -3.55 8.06 -13.73
CA THR A 278 -4.97 8.37 -13.55
C THR A 278 -5.84 7.41 -14.36
N PRO A 279 -7.14 7.28 -14.02
CA PRO A 279 -8.08 6.43 -14.74
C PRO A 279 -8.45 6.98 -16.13
N TYR A 280 -7.99 8.19 -16.46
CA TYR A 280 -8.32 8.90 -17.69
C TYR A 280 -7.11 9.01 -18.61
N ASN A 281 -6.22 8.02 -18.55
CA ASN A 281 -5.01 7.97 -19.37
C ASN A 281 -4.04 9.16 -19.14
N VAL A 282 -4.09 9.81 -17.97
CA VAL A 282 -3.12 10.86 -17.63
C VAL A 282 -1.93 10.22 -16.94
N LEU A 283 -0.79 10.27 -17.62
CA LEU A 283 0.53 10.00 -17.06
C LEU A 283 1.08 11.31 -16.50
N GLU A 284 0.82 11.58 -15.22
CA GLU A 284 1.40 12.75 -14.56
C GLU A 284 2.76 12.38 -13.98
N LYS A 285 3.80 13.11 -14.39
CA LYS A 285 5.08 13.12 -13.68
C LYS A 285 5.10 14.32 -12.78
N ARG A 286 4.96 14.08 -11.48
CA ARG A 286 5.02 15.15 -10.49
C ARG A 286 6.47 15.37 -10.10
N ILE A 287 6.93 16.61 -10.28
CA ILE A 287 8.13 17.15 -9.64
C ILE A 287 7.61 18.21 -8.68
N ASP A 288 7.26 17.78 -7.47
CA ASP A 288 6.79 18.71 -6.45
C ASP A 288 7.97 19.24 -5.64
N SER A 289 7.87 20.51 -5.29
CA SER A 289 8.71 21.14 -4.28
C SER A 289 7.81 21.64 -3.16
N ILE A 290 7.84 20.96 -2.01
CA ILE A 290 7.13 21.45 -0.82
C ILE A 290 8.03 22.44 -0.10
N ILE A 291 7.60 23.71 -0.09
CA ILE A 291 8.19 24.81 0.68
C ILE A 291 7.83 24.58 2.15
N TYR A 292 8.82 24.41 3.01
CA TYR A 292 8.59 24.34 4.45
C TYR A 292 9.50 25.34 5.19
N ARG A 293 8.99 25.93 6.27
CA ARG A 293 9.80 26.74 7.19
C ARG A 293 10.83 25.85 7.88
N CYS A 294 12.12 26.05 7.65
CA CYS A 294 13.18 25.71 8.60
C CYS A 294 13.13 26.72 9.76
N CYS A 295 13.33 26.26 10.99
CA CYS A 295 13.71 27.14 12.09
C CYS A 295 15.01 26.59 12.68
N ILE A 296 15.92 27.52 12.99
CA ILE A 296 17.20 27.32 13.68
C ILE A 296 16.95 26.64 15.03
#